data_AF-M1MYG3-F1
#
_entry.id   AF-M1MYG3-F1
#
_cell.length_a   1.000
_cell.length_b   1.000
_cell.length_c   1.000
_cell.angle_alpha   90.00
_cell.angle_beta   90.00
_cell.angle_gamma   90.00
#
_symmetry.space_group_name_H-M   'P 1'
#
loop_
_entity.id
_entity.type
_entity.pdbx_description
1 polymer ?
#
loop_
_entity_poly.entity_id
_entity_poly.type
_entity_poly.pdbx_seq_one_letter_code
_entity_poly.pdbx_strand_id
1 'polypeptide(L)'
;MKCKHCGIKIDNPMIFHIHENRCLEDQRANGFIKDNKENDIDYNSMTVEQLKVICKDKGLEGYSNFNKDELIAFMKEKIQL
;
A
#
# COMPACT_ATOMS: atom_id res chain seq x y z
N MET A 1 20.56 21.73 0.45
CA MET A 1 19.53 20.86 1.07
C MET A 1 19.24 19.66 0.17
N LYS A 2 19.03 18.45 0.72
CA LYS A 2 18.79 17.24 -0.09
C LYS A 2 17.30 16.89 -0.04
N CYS A 3 16.68 16.73 -1.21
CA CYS A 3 15.29 16.30 -1.28
C CYS A 3 15.17 14.85 -0.79
N LYS A 4 14.29 14.61 0.17
CA LYS A 4 14.01 13.28 0.73
C LYS A 4 13.29 12.34 -0.26
N HIS A 5 12.66 12.92 -1.28
CA HIS A 5 11.85 12.18 -2.25
C HIS A 5 12.69 11.67 -3.43
N CYS A 6 13.53 12.50 -4.05
CA CYS A 6 14.31 12.11 -5.24
C CYS A 6 15.84 12.12 -5.03
N GLY A 7 16.32 12.50 -3.84
CA GLY A 7 17.74 12.50 -3.51
C GLY A 7 18.57 13.63 -4.14
N ILE A 8 17.98 14.51 -4.94
CA ILE A 8 18.65 15.66 -5.56
C ILE A 8 19.11 16.63 -4.48
N LYS A 9 20.34 17.15 -4.63
CA LYS A 9 20.86 18.24 -3.79
C LYS A 9 20.54 19.58 -4.47
N ILE A 10 19.86 20.45 -3.73
CA ILE A 10 19.49 21.80 -4.15
C ILE A 10 19.98 22.77 -3.08
N ASP A 11 20.87 23.66 -3.45
CA ASP A 11 21.48 24.61 -2.51
C ASP A 11 20.66 25.91 -2.38
N ASN A 12 19.75 26.18 -3.31
CA ASN A 12 18.85 27.33 -3.27
C ASN A 12 17.54 27.02 -2.48
N PRO A 13 17.26 27.75 -1.37
CA PRO A 13 16.09 27.48 -0.51
C PRO A 13 14.74 27.73 -1.17
N MET A 14 14.60 28.76 -2.01
CA MET A 14 13.33 29.04 -2.71
C MET A 14 13.00 27.94 -3.73
N ILE A 15 14.04 27.48 -4.45
CA ILE A 15 13.91 26.38 -5.40
C ILE A 15 13.67 25.05 -4.68
N PHE A 16 14.25 24.86 -3.49
CA PHE A 16 14.04 23.67 -2.67
C PHE A 16 12.57 23.51 -2.26
N HIS A 17 11.89 24.58 -1.82
CA HIS A 17 10.47 24.51 -1.45
C HIS A 17 9.55 24.28 -2.66
N ILE A 18 9.84 24.88 -3.80
CA ILE A 18 9.07 24.64 -5.05
C ILE A 18 9.27 23.18 -5.52
N HIS A 19 10.50 22.68 -5.43
CA HIS A 19 10.84 21.31 -5.77
C HIS A 19 10.18 20.30 -4.82
N GLU A 20 10.14 20.56 -3.52
CA GLU A 20 9.51 19.66 -2.54
C GLU A 20 8.02 19.44 -2.86
N ASN A 21 7.30 20.50 -3.25
CA ASN A 21 5.89 20.40 -3.63
C ASN A 21 5.69 19.69 -4.99
N ARG A 22 6.53 19.98 -5.99
CA ARG A 22 6.38 19.42 -7.35
C ARG A 22 6.94 18.01 -7.53
N CYS A 23 7.94 17.62 -6.72
CA CYS A 23 8.55 16.28 -6.76
C CYS A 23 7.56 15.18 -6.36
N LEU A 24 6.54 15.50 -5.54
CA LEU A 24 5.46 14.57 -5.18
C LEU A 24 4.56 14.21 -6.37
N GLU A 25 4.28 15.16 -7.25
CA GLU A 25 3.44 14.95 -8.44
C GLU A 25 4.18 14.17 -9.53
N ASP A 26 5.46 14.51 -9.77
CA ASP A 26 6.29 13.88 -10.79
C ASP A 26 6.63 12.41 -10.45
N GLN A 27 6.72 12.06 -9.16
CA GLN A 27 6.95 10.67 -8.70
C GLN A 27 5.74 9.76 -8.83
N ARG A 28 4.52 10.32 -8.82
CA ARG A 28 3.29 9.57 -9.14
C ARG A 28 3.21 9.25 -10.63
N ALA A 29 3.62 10.19 -11.49
CA ALA A 29 3.63 10.00 -12.94
C ALA A 29 4.73 9.02 -13.42
N ASN A 30 5.88 9.00 -12.75
CA ASN A 30 7.04 8.17 -13.15
C ASN A 30 7.13 6.79 -12.46
N GLY A 31 6.12 6.37 -11.69
CA GLY A 31 6.01 4.98 -11.19
C GLY A 31 7.04 4.57 -10.12
N PHE A 32 7.69 5.52 -9.44
CA PHE A 32 8.59 5.24 -8.30
C PHE A 32 7.81 4.87 -7.02
N ILE A 33 6.54 5.23 -6.94
CA ILE A 33 5.60 4.67 -5.97
C ILE A 33 4.90 3.49 -6.66
N LYS A 34 5.45 2.29 -6.47
CA LYS A 34 4.70 1.07 -6.76
C LYS A 34 3.64 0.95 -5.68
N ASP A 35 2.37 1.04 -6.06
CA ASP A 35 1.31 0.41 -5.27
C ASP A 35 1.72 -1.06 -5.19
N ASN A 36 2.29 -1.45 -4.05
CA ASN A 36 2.80 -2.80 -3.83
C ASN A 36 1.59 -3.71 -3.56
N LYS A 37 0.64 -3.70 -4.50
CA LYS A 37 -0.34 -4.76 -4.66
C LYS A 37 0.47 -5.94 -5.20
N GLU A 38 0.91 -6.81 -4.30
CA GLU A 38 0.44 -8.20 -4.28
C GLU A 38 1.30 -9.19 -3.48
N ASN A 39 2.39 -8.82 -2.80
CA ASN A 39 3.26 -9.86 -2.21
C ASN A 39 3.66 -9.75 -0.74
N ASP A 40 3.16 -8.79 0.04
CA ASP A 40 3.37 -8.82 1.51
C ASP A 40 2.28 -8.04 2.26
N ILE A 41 1.01 -8.38 2.04
CA ILE A 41 -0.03 -7.92 2.97
C ILE A 41 0.04 -8.85 4.18
N ASP A 42 0.56 -8.37 5.31
CA ASP A 42 0.52 -9.14 6.56
C ASP A 42 -0.92 -9.17 7.11
N TYR A 43 -1.68 -10.17 6.67
CA TYR A 43 -3.05 -10.41 7.10
C TYR A 43 -3.15 -10.72 8.60
N ASN A 44 -2.07 -11.16 9.24
CA ASN A 44 -2.05 -11.46 10.68
C ASN A 44 -2.19 -10.20 11.54
N SER A 45 -1.62 -9.08 11.10
CA SER A 45 -1.70 -7.79 11.80
C SER A 45 -3.01 -7.05 11.57
N MET A 46 -3.85 -7.51 10.63
CA MET A 46 -5.13 -6.87 10.32
C MET A 46 -6.25 -7.27 11.28
N THR A 47 -7.28 -6.44 11.37
CA THR A 47 -8.51 -6.74 12.12
C THR A 47 -9.49 -7.55 11.27
N VAL A 48 -10.42 -8.26 11.91
CA VAL A 48 -11.45 -9.06 11.21
C VAL A 48 -12.23 -8.21 10.20
N GLU A 49 -12.52 -6.95 10.53
CA GLU A 49 -13.22 -6.02 9.64
C GLU A 49 -12.41 -5.70 8.39
N GLN A 50 -11.11 -5.39 8.54
CA GLN A 50 -10.21 -5.14 7.40
C GLN A 50 -10.08 -6.40 6.53
N LEU A 51 -9.98 -7.57 7.14
CA LEU A 51 -9.93 -8.83 6.41
C LEU A 51 -11.24 -9.06 5.63
N LYS A 52 -12.42 -8.83 6.22
CA LYS A 52 -13.71 -8.92 5.51
C LYS A 52 -13.79 -7.97 4.32
N VAL A 53 -13.28 -6.74 4.47
CA VAL A 53 -13.20 -5.77 3.38
C VAL A 53 -12.34 -6.30 2.22
N ILE A 54 -11.20 -6.90 2.52
CA ILE A 54 -10.32 -7.50 1.49
C ILE A 54 -10.99 -8.70 0.81
N CYS A 55 -11.65 -9.56 1.57
CA CYS A 55 -12.42 -10.66 0.98
C CYS A 55 -13.50 -10.14 0.03
N LYS A 56 -14.21 -9.08 0.42
CA LYS A 56 -15.23 -8.44 -0.43
C LYS A 56 -14.63 -7.80 -1.68
N ASP A 57 -13.52 -7.08 -1.55
CA ASP A 57 -12.80 -6.44 -2.65
C ASP A 57 -12.32 -7.49 -3.68
N LYS A 58 -11.86 -8.64 -3.19
CA LYS A 58 -11.44 -9.78 -4.02
C LYS A 58 -12.60 -10.67 -4.51
N GLY A 59 -13.85 -10.31 -4.22
CA GLY A 59 -15.04 -11.05 -4.66
C GLY A 59 -15.18 -12.44 -4.03
N LEU A 60 -14.56 -12.67 -2.86
CA LEU A 60 -14.74 -13.90 -2.10
C LEU A 60 -16.11 -13.89 -1.42
N GLU A 61 -16.70 -15.05 -1.20
CA GLU A 61 -17.98 -15.23 -0.51
C GLU A 61 -17.88 -16.43 0.46
N GLY A 62 -18.79 -16.52 1.43
CA GLY A 62 -18.82 -17.64 2.38
C GLY A 62 -18.00 -17.47 3.67
N TYR A 63 -17.45 -16.26 3.93
CA TYR A 63 -16.64 -15.96 5.12
C TYR A 63 -17.43 -15.30 6.28
N SER A 64 -18.75 -15.13 6.17
CA SER A 64 -19.57 -14.37 7.13
C SER A 64 -19.50 -14.89 8.56
N ASN A 65 -19.29 -16.21 8.72
CA ASN A 65 -19.22 -16.90 10.01
C ASN A 65 -17.77 -17.18 10.47
N PHE A 66 -16.76 -16.78 9.71
CA PHE A 66 -15.36 -17.11 10.03
C PHE A 66 -14.81 -16.17 11.11
N ASN A 67 -14.01 -16.76 12.00
CA ASN A 67 -13.19 -16.01 12.94
C ASN A 67 -11.91 -15.47 12.24
N LYS A 68 -11.08 -14.71 12.95
CA LYS A 68 -9.88 -14.08 12.37
C LYS A 68 -8.95 -15.10 11.69
N ASP A 69 -8.62 -16.17 12.39
CA ASP A 69 -7.71 -17.22 11.90
C ASP A 69 -8.29 -17.96 10.69
N GLU A 70 -9.57 -18.31 10.72
CA GLU A 70 -10.28 -18.95 9.60
C GLU A 70 -10.34 -18.04 8.37
N LEU A 71 -10.53 -16.73 8.58
CA LEU A 71 -10.60 -15.77 7.48
C LEU A 71 -9.22 -15.56 6.82
N ILE A 72 -8.14 -15.58 7.61
CA ILE A 72 -6.75 -15.56 7.10
C ILE A 72 -6.44 -16.86 6.34
N ALA A 73 -6.80 -18.01 6.89
CA ALA A 73 -6.59 -19.31 6.23
C ALA A 73 -7.35 -19.39 4.90
N PHE A 74 -8.61 -18.96 4.88
CA PHE A 74 -9.43 -18.89 3.70
C PHE A 74 -8.84 -17.97 2.62
N MET A 75 -8.35 -16.79 3.03
CA MET A 75 -7.65 -15.88 2.13
C MET A 75 -6.39 -16.52 1.53
N LYS A 76 -5.57 -17.19 2.34
CA LYS A 76 -4.37 -17.89 1.87
C LYS A 76 -4.71 -18.98 0.84
N GLU A 77 -5.77 -19.74 1.09
CA GLU A 77 -6.25 -20.78 0.16
C GLU A 77 -6.76 -20.17 -1.16
N LYS A 78 -7.57 -19.11 -1.09
CA LYS A 78 -8.27 -18.54 -2.26
C LYS A 78 -7.41 -17.60 -3.11
N ILE A 79 -6.45 -16.92 -2.50
CA ILE A 79 -5.66 -15.86 -3.15
C ILE A 79 -4.31 -16.40 -3.64
N GLN A 80 -3.98 -17.68 -3.38
CA GLN A 80 -2.66 -18.27 -3.68
C GLN A 80 -1.52 -17.35 -3.23
N LEU A 81 -1.40 -17.17 -1.91
CA LEU A 81 -0.22 -16.58 -1.27
C LEU A 81 0.91 -17.60 -1.16
#